data_AF-A0A2L2YVT6-F1
#
_entry.id   AF-A0A2L2YVT6-F1
#
_cell.length_a   1.000
_cell.length_b   1.000
_cell.length_c   1.000
_cell.angle_alpha   90.00
_cell.angle_beta   90.00
_cell.angle_gamma   90.00
#
_symmetry.space_group_name_H-M   'P 1'
#
loop_
_entity.id
_entity.type
_entity.pdbx_description
1 polymer ?
#
loop_
_entity_poly.entity_id
_entity_poly.type
_entity_poly.pdbx_seq_one_letter_code
_entity_poly.pdbx_strand_id
1 'polypeptide(L)'
;FNHREVESLKDPGGKIKEKLYKILLDRLLKPEAKLPNQRIIPKLMKCSLCEQVFATKLQGYVPCKSKKATIGPRGELIYTHKREMTWNVDRYLEDQ
;
A
#
# COMPACT_ATOMS: atom_id res chain seq x y z
N PHE A 1 -14.66 -6.78 8.98
CA PHE A 1 -15.61 -7.22 10.00
C PHE A 1 -16.61 -6.12 10.29
N ASN A 2 -17.88 -6.47 10.47
CA ASN A 2 -19.02 -5.60 10.81
C ASN A 2 -19.64 -6.02 12.15
N HIS A 3 -20.57 -5.21 12.66
CA HIS A 3 -21.23 -5.45 13.95
C HIS A 3 -21.86 -6.85 14.05
N ARG A 4 -22.62 -7.29 13.04
CA ARG A 4 -23.30 -8.60 13.03
C ARG A 4 -22.31 -9.76 13.07
N GLU A 5 -21.18 -9.63 12.37
CA GLU A 5 -20.10 -10.62 12.40
C GLU A 5 -19.48 -10.74 13.80
N VAL A 6 -19.29 -9.62 14.51
CA VAL A 6 -18.77 -9.62 15.90
C VAL A 6 -19.77 -10.23 16.87
N GLU A 7 -21.06 -9.96 16.70
CA GLU A 7 -22.13 -10.55 17.52
C GLU A 7 -22.18 -12.07 17.37
N SER A 8 -22.08 -12.57 16.13
CA SER A 8 -22.12 -14.00 15.81
C SER A 8 -20.90 -14.80 16.30
N LEU A 9 -19.82 -14.12 16.72
CA LEU A 9 -18.62 -14.77 17.21
C LEU A 9 -18.91 -15.52 18.52
N LYS A 10 -18.48 -16.78 18.63
CA LYS A 10 -18.48 -17.50 19.92
C LYS A 10 -17.23 -17.10 20.69
N ASP A 11 -17.39 -16.19 21.65
CA ASP A 11 -16.32 -15.71 22.53
C ASP A 11 -16.79 -15.77 23.99
N PRO A 12 -16.67 -16.94 24.65
CA PRO A 12 -17.15 -17.14 26.03
C PRO A 12 -16.50 -16.19 27.04
N GLY A 13 -15.29 -15.72 26.74
CA GLY A 13 -14.54 -14.80 27.61
C GLY A 13 -14.76 -13.32 27.31
N GLY A 14 -15.51 -12.97 26.25
CA GLY A 14 -15.86 -11.59 25.87
C GLY A 14 -14.70 -10.69 25.43
N LYS A 15 -13.45 -11.05 25.72
CA LYS A 15 -12.24 -10.24 25.46
C LYS A 15 -12.00 -9.98 23.98
N ILE A 16 -12.41 -10.91 23.11
CA ILE A 16 -12.26 -10.76 21.65
C ILE A 16 -13.35 -9.81 21.13
N LYS A 17 -14.60 -10.01 21.55
CA LYS A 17 -15.72 -9.11 21.19
C LYS A 17 -15.46 -7.68 21.66
N GLU A 18 -15.00 -7.49 22.90
CA GLU A 18 -14.70 -6.18 23.46
C GLU A 18 -13.65 -5.43 22.63
N LYS A 19 -12.56 -6.11 22.26
CA LYS A 19 -11.53 -5.54 21.37
C LYS A 19 -12.07 -5.19 19.99
N LEU A 20 -12.90 -6.04 19.40
CA LEU A 20 -13.49 -5.80 18.08
C LEU A 20 -14.50 -4.65 18.11
N TYR A 21 -15.31 -4.52 19.17
CA TYR A 21 -16.22 -3.39 19.33
C TYR A 21 -15.48 -2.08 19.52
N LYS A 22 -14.39 -2.05 20.28
CA LYS A 22 -13.54 -0.87 20.39
C LYS A 22 -13.04 -0.40 19.01
N ILE A 23 -12.62 -1.33 18.15
CA ILE A 23 -12.20 -1.02 16.78
C ILE A 23 -13.38 -0.51 15.92
N LEU A 24 -14.60 -1.05 16.07
CA LEU A 24 -15.78 -0.54 15.36
C LEU A 24 -16.14 0.88 15.81
N LEU A 25 -16.09 1.15 17.12
CA LEU A 25 -16.34 2.48 17.67
C LEU A 25 -15.29 3.49 17.21
N ASP A 26 -14.00 3.12 17.23
CA ASP A 26 -12.92 3.97 16.73
C ASP A 26 -13.12 4.34 15.25
N ARG A 27 -13.60 3.42 14.41
CA ARG A 27 -13.93 3.70 13.00
C ARG A 27 -15.10 4.66 12.84
N LEU A 28 -16.12 4.55 13.69
CA LEU A 28 -17.30 5.43 13.66
C LEU A 28 -16.99 6.84 14.15
N LEU A 29 -16.17 6.95 15.20
CA LEU A 29 -15.83 8.22 15.83
C LEU A 29 -14.69 8.96 15.13
N LYS A 30 -13.85 8.25 14.36
CA LYS A 30 -12.71 8.82 13.63
C LYS A 30 -12.63 8.24 12.21
N PRO A 31 -13.52 8.63 11.29
CA PRO A 31 -13.55 8.08 9.93
C PRO A 31 -12.28 8.36 9.12
N GLU A 32 -11.52 9.41 9.47
CA GLU A 32 -10.26 9.81 8.85
C GLU A 32 -9.03 9.16 9.51
N ALA A 33 -9.21 8.53 10.69
CA ALA A 33 -8.12 7.80 11.32
C ALA A 33 -7.86 6.52 10.53
N LYS A 34 -6.70 6.47 9.87
CA LYS A 34 -6.18 5.23 9.30
C LYS A 34 -6.22 4.16 10.40
N LEU A 35 -6.85 3.03 10.09
CA LEU A 35 -6.83 1.85 10.96
C LEU A 35 -5.39 1.62 11.44
N PRO A 36 -5.13 1.45 12.76
CA PRO A 36 -3.77 1.29 13.29
C PRO A 36 -2.99 0.15 12.61
N ASN A 37 -3.72 -0.83 12.08
CA ASN A 37 -3.16 -2.02 11.42
C ASN A 37 -3.22 -1.95 9.89
N GLN A 38 -3.82 -0.90 9.31
CA GLN A 38 -3.66 -0.59 7.90
C GLN A 38 -2.38 0.22 7.73
N ARG A 39 -1.23 -0.45 7.81
CA ARG A 39 -0.10 0.02 7.01
C ARG A 39 -0.63 0.08 5.58
N ILE A 40 -0.87 1.28 5.06
CA ILE A 40 -1.08 1.45 3.63
C ILE A 40 0.24 1.04 3.03
N ILE A 41 0.40 -0.26 2.73
CA ILE A 41 1.56 -0.76 2.00
C ILE A 41 1.48 -0.03 0.67
N PRO A 42 2.38 0.93 0.40
CA PRO A 42 2.38 1.59 -0.89
C PRO A 42 2.55 0.46 -1.91
N LYS A 43 1.71 0.40 -2.94
CA LYS A 43 1.94 -0.57 -4.03
C LYS A 43 3.32 -0.29 -4.61
N LEU A 44 4.33 -1.04 -4.19
CA LEU A 44 5.70 -0.89 -4.68
C LEU A 44 5.78 -1.49 -6.08
N MET A 45 6.73 -0.99 -6.86
CA MET A 45 7.13 -1.61 -8.11
C MET A 45 8.64 -1.52 -8.25
N LYS A 46 9.23 -2.56 -8.84
CA LYS A 46 10.59 -2.55 -9.35
C LYS A 46 10.57 -2.29 -10.85
N CYS A 47 11.45 -1.40 -11.30
CA CYS A 47 11.65 -1.15 -12.72
C CYS A 47 12.66 -2.15 -13.29
N SER A 48 12.29 -2.89 -14.33
CA SER A 48 13.18 -3.82 -15.03
C SER A 48 14.27 -3.15 -15.87
N LEU A 49 14.23 -1.83 -16.03
CA LEU A 49 15.21 -1.06 -16.82
C LEU A 49 16.28 -0.38 -15.96
N CYS A 50 15.92 0.10 -14.77
CA CYS A 50 16.84 0.80 -13.88
C CYS A 50 16.99 0.15 -12.50
N GLU A 51 16.28 -0.96 -12.26
CA GLU A 51 16.26 -1.75 -11.03
C GLU A 51 15.80 -1.00 -9.77
N GLN A 52 15.40 0.26 -9.89
CA GLN A 52 14.88 1.03 -8.77
C GLN A 52 13.53 0.52 -8.31
N VAL A 53 13.37 0.50 -6.98
CA VAL A 53 12.11 0.18 -6.30
C VAL A 53 11.50 1.47 -5.74
N PHE A 54 10.24 1.72 -6.05
CA PHE A 54 9.52 2.90 -5.56
C PHE A 54 8.01 2.62 -5.50
N ALA A 55 7.27 3.46 -4.77
CA ALA A 55 5.82 3.40 -4.77
C ALA A 55 5.28 3.73 -6.16
N THR A 56 4.35 2.94 -6.70
CA THR A 56 3.79 3.10 -8.06
C THR A 56 3.29 4.54 -8.32
N LYS A 57 2.76 5.23 -7.31
CA LYS A 57 2.36 6.65 -7.41
C LYS A 57 3.49 7.62 -7.77
N LEU A 58 4.74 7.23 -7.53
CA LEU A 58 5.95 8.02 -7.79
C LEU A 58 6.55 7.75 -9.17
N GLN A 59 5.99 6.83 -9.97
CA GLN A 59 6.55 6.43 -11.26
C GLN A 59 6.83 7.59 -12.21
N GLY A 60 5.95 8.59 -12.27
CA GLY A 60 6.14 9.77 -13.12
C GLY A 60 7.13 10.81 -12.57
N TYR A 61 7.47 10.72 -11.28
CA TYR A 61 8.33 11.69 -10.60
C TYR A 61 9.77 11.19 -10.41
N VAL A 62 9.97 9.88 -10.44
CA VAL A 62 11.30 9.26 -10.27
C VAL A 62 11.99 9.19 -11.64
N PRO A 63 13.17 9.82 -11.81
CA PRO A 63 13.95 9.67 -13.03
C PRO A 63 14.39 8.23 -13.27
N CYS A 64 14.12 7.68 -14.46
CA CYS A 64 14.63 6.36 -14.82
C CYS A 64 16.12 6.47 -15.24
N LYS A 65 17.01 5.73 -14.55
CA LYS A 65 18.45 5.70 -14.91
C LYS A 65 18.73 5.20 -16.33
N SER A 66 17.81 4.46 -16.94
CA SER A 66 17.94 4.00 -18.34
C SER A 66 17.87 5.14 -19.38
N LYS A 67 17.68 6.39 -18.95
CA LYS A 67 17.58 7.61 -19.78
C LYS A 67 16.43 7.58 -20.81
N LYS A 68 15.49 6.63 -20.72
CA LYS A 68 14.24 6.66 -21.49
C LYS A 68 13.27 7.68 -20.90
N ALA A 69 13.39 8.91 -21.37
CA ALA A 69 12.47 9.98 -21.07
C ALA A 69 11.92 10.59 -22.36
N THR A 70 10.68 11.04 -22.33
CA THR A 70 9.99 11.73 -23.42
C THR A 70 9.56 13.11 -22.98
N ILE A 71 9.50 14.06 -23.90
CA ILE A 71 8.99 15.40 -23.61
C ILE A 71 7.46 15.36 -23.72
N GLY A 72 6.78 15.75 -22.65
CA GLY A 72 5.34 15.88 -22.59
C GLY A 72 4.83 17.12 -23.33
N PRO A 73 3.52 17.23 -23.55
CA PRO A 73 2.91 18.31 -24.32
C PRO A 73 3.07 19.70 -23.70
N ARG A 74 3.50 19.82 -22.44
CA ARG A 74 3.81 21.10 -21.76
C ARG A 74 5.31 21.33 -21.59
N GLY A 75 6.16 20.54 -22.24
CA GLY A 75 7.62 20.63 -22.12
C GLY A 75 8.21 19.93 -20.88
N GLU A 76 7.39 19.20 -20.13
CA GLU A 76 7.82 18.42 -18.97
C GLU A 76 8.54 17.13 -19.38
N LEU A 77 9.49 16.68 -18.57
CA LEU A 77 10.19 15.43 -18.84
C LEU A 77 9.44 14.25 -18.20
N ILE A 78 8.92 13.34 -19.03
CA ILE A 78 8.17 12.16 -18.60
C ILE A 78 9.09 10.94 -18.64
N TYR A 79 9.35 10.34 -17.48
CA TYR A 79 10.17 9.13 -17.38
C TYR A 79 9.32 7.88 -17.57
N THR A 80 9.78 6.99 -18.46
CA THR A 80 9.09 5.72 -18.69
C THR A 80 9.78 4.60 -17.92
N HIS A 81 9.03 3.99 -17.00
CA HIS A 81 9.47 2.79 -16.27
C HIS A 81 8.71 1.56 -16.75
N LYS A 82 9.39 0.41 -16.82
CA LYS A 82 8.77 -0.88 -17.12
C LYS A 82 8.73 -1.74 -15.87
N ARG A 83 7.54 -2.08 -15.38
CA ARG A 83 7.39 -2.96 -14.21
C ARG A 83 8.02 -4.34 -14.49
N GLU A 84 8.83 -4.82 -13.56
CA GLU A 84 9.32 -6.19 -13.53
C GLU A 84 8.19 -7.11 -13.02
N MET A 85 7.70 -8.02 -13.86
CA MET A 85 6.55 -8.88 -13.52
C MET A 85 6.92 -10.02 -12.57
N THR A 86 8.17 -10.47 -12.60
CA THR A 86 8.70 -11.54 -11.74
C THR A 86 9.17 -11.04 -10.38
N TRP A 87 9.14 -9.73 -10.15
CA TRP A 87 9.59 -9.14 -8.90
C TRP A 87 8.57 -9.40 -7.78
N ASN A 88 9.06 -9.92 -6.65
CA ASN A 88 8.27 -10.23 -5.47
C ASN A 88 8.60 -9.21 -4.36
N VAL A 89 7.56 -8.52 -3.89
CA VAL A 89 7.71 -7.48 -2.86
C VAL A 89 8.03 -8.06 -1.49
N ASP A 90 7.51 -9.24 -1.15
CA ASP A 90 7.73 -9.87 0.15
C ASP A 90 9.20 -10.26 0.30
N ARG A 91 9.79 -10.90 -0.72
CA ARG A 91 11.24 -11.21 -0.77
C ARG A 91 12.09 -9.96 -0.66
N TYR A 92 11.73 -8.89 -1.37
CA TYR A 92 12.46 -7.63 -1.30
C TYR A 92 12.45 -7.03 0.11
N LEU A 93 11.35 -7.17 0.86
CA LEU A 93 11.26 -6.66 2.24
C LEU A 93 12.01 -7.55 3.24
N GLU A 94 12.17 -8.84 2.97
CA GLU A 94 13.00 -9.76 3.78
C GLU A 94 14.50 -9.47 3.63
N ASP A 95 14.93 -8.99 2.45
CA ASP A 95 16.32 -8.69 2.12
C ASP A 95 16.80 -7.27 2.57
N GLN A 96 16.00 -6.49 3.31
CA GLN A 96 16.35 -5.14 3.82
C GLN A 96 16.75 -5.17 5.30
#